data_AF-A0A3D2SKU3-F1
#
_entry.id   AF-A0A3D2SKU3-F1
#
_cell.length_a   1.000
_cell.length_b   1.000
_cell.length_c   1.000
_cell.angle_alpha   90.00
_cell.angle_beta   90.00
_cell.angle_gamma   90.00
#
_symmetry.space_group_name_H-M   'P 1'
#
loop_
_entity.id
_entity.type
_entity.pdbx_description
1 polymer ?
#
loop_
_entity_poly.entity_id
_entity_poly.type
_entity_poly.pdbx_seq_one_letter_code
_entity_poly.pdbx_strand_id
1 'polypeptide(L)' 'MVMIMNESYVLPMVDISKLTSHKAPDRLEVAKALDQACKDVGFLYIHGTQLKPELFQQLV' A
#
# COMPACT_ATOMS: atom_id res chain seq x y z
N MET A 1 16.32 -25.00 -20.55
CA MET A 1 15.24 -24.17 -21.14
C MET A 1 14.69 -23.33 -20.01
N VAL A 2 14.99 -22.03 -19.97
CA VAL A 2 14.46 -21.12 -18.95
C VAL A 2 13.11 -20.63 -19.45
N MET A 3 12.04 -20.97 -18.74
CA MET A 3 10.71 -20.45 -19.01
C MET A 3 10.67 -19.01 -18.49
N ILE A 4 10.79 -18.02 -19.38
CA ILE A 4 10.51 -16.62 -19.02
C ILE A 4 9.00 -16.50 -18.85
N MET A 5 8.53 -16.78 -17.64
CA MET A 5 7.13 -16.56 -17.28
C MET A 5 6.99 -15.06 -17.07
N ASN A 6 6.42 -14.38 -18.06
CA ASN A 6 6.13 -12.95 -17.96
C ASN A 6 4.87 -12.75 -17.10
N GLU A 7 4.96 -13.12 -15.82
CA GLU A 7 3.97 -12.73 -14.84
C GLU A 7 4.07 -11.21 -14.72
N SER A 8 3.03 -10.50 -15.16
CA SER A 8 2.91 -9.08 -14.84
C SER A 8 2.81 -8.99 -13.32
N TYR A 9 3.95 -8.81 -12.66
CA TYR A 9 4.04 -8.54 -11.23
C TYR A 9 3.33 -7.21 -10.97
N VAL A 10 2.04 -7.28 -10.65
CA VAL A 10 1.28 -6.11 -10.23
C VAL A 10 1.62 -5.85 -8.77
N LEU A 11 2.27 -4.72 -8.51
CA LEU A 11 2.54 -4.31 -7.14
C LEU A 11 1.21 -4.10 -6.40
N PRO A 12 1.05 -4.64 -5.18
CA PRO A 12 -0.15 -4.44 -4.39
C PRO A 12 -0.34 -2.96 -4.08
N MET A 13 -1.58 -2.49 -4.19
CA MET A 13 -1.98 -1.14 -3.83
C MET A 13 -2.83 -1.20 -2.56
N VAL A 14 -2.35 -0.56 -1.48
CA VAL A 14 -2.95 -0.63 -0.15
C VAL A 14 -3.61 0.68 0.22
N ASP A 15 -4.87 0.62 0.66
CA ASP A 15 -5.58 1.77 1.24
C ASP A 15 -5.19 1.97 2.71
N ILE A 16 -4.61 3.12 3.02
CA ILE A 16 -4.22 3.50 4.37
C ILE A 16 -5.17 4.53 5.01
N SER A 17 -6.33 4.82 4.40
CA SER A 17 -7.29 5.84 4.87
C SER A 17 -7.78 5.61 6.31
N LYS A 18 -7.84 4.34 6.73
CA LYS A 18 -8.27 3.95 8.09
C LYS A 18 -7.14 4.02 9.14
N LEU A 19 -5.90 4.28 8.72
CA LEU A 19 -4.74 4.23 9.61
C LEU A 19 -4.80 5.28 10.73
N THR A 20 -5.47 6.40 10.47
CA THR A 20 -5.69 7.49 11.44
C THR A 20 -7.00 7.37 12.21
N SER A 21 -7.78 6.30 12.01
CA SER A 21 -9.05 6.07 12.73
C SER A 21 -8.82 5.94 14.24
N HIS A 22 -9.75 6.49 15.03
CA HIS A 22 -9.77 6.34 16.48
C HIS A 22 -10.04 4.89 16.90
N LYS A 23 -10.66 4.07 16.04
CA LYS A 23 -11.00 2.67 16.34
C LYS A 23 -9.80 1.77 16.10
N ALA A 24 -9.41 1.00 17.12
CA ALA A 24 -8.33 0.02 17.01
C ALA A 24 -8.54 -1.03 15.89
N PRO A 25 -9.76 -1.58 15.67
CA PRO A 25 -10.01 -2.53 14.58
C PRO A 25 -9.67 -1.97 13.20
N ASP A 26 -10.04 -0.71 12.92
CA ASP A 26 -9.79 -0.06 11.63
C ASP A 26 -8.29 0.07 11.36
N ARG A 27 -7.49 0.44 12.38
CA ARG A 27 -6.04 0.52 12.25
C ARG A 27 -5.40 -0.86 12.07
N LEU A 28 -5.92 -1.87 12.76
CA LEU A 28 -5.45 -3.25 12.65
C LEU A 28 -5.70 -3.83 11.25
N GLU A 29 -6.83 -3.48 10.63
CA GLU A 29 -7.14 -3.87 9.24
C GLU A 29 -6.06 -3.36 8.27
N VAL A 30 -5.70 -2.08 8.35
CA VAL A 30 -4.64 -1.49 7.52
C VAL A 30 -3.29 -2.15 7.82
N ALA A 31 -2.95 -2.35 9.09
CA ALA A 31 -1.69 -2.99 9.48
C ALA A 31 -1.54 -4.41 8.91
N LYS A 32 -2.63 -5.19 8.89
CA LYS A 32 -2.65 -6.53 8.27
C LYS A 32 -2.46 -6.49 6.76
N ALA A 33 -3.10 -5.53 6.09
CA ALA A 33 -2.94 -5.37 4.64
C ALA A 33 -1.50 -5.00 4.26
N LEU A 34 -0.88 -4.10 5.03
CA LEU A 34 0.54 -3.74 4.87
C LEU A 34 1.46 -4.94 5.14
N ASP A 35 1.24 -5.67 6.23
CA ASP A 35 2.02 -6.87 6.58
C ASP A 35 1.96 -7.93 5.47
N GLN A 36 0.77 -8.18 4.91
CA GLN A 36 0.59 -9.13 3.82
C GLN A 36 1.30 -8.69 2.54
N ALA A 37 1.13 -7.43 2.12
CA ALA A 37 1.81 -6.89 0.94
C ALA A 37 3.35 -6.96 1.05
N CYS A 38 3.89 -6.68 2.23
CA CYS A 38 5.32 -6.80 2.52
C CYS A 38 5.81 -8.25 2.45
N LYS A 39 5.01 -9.23 2.88
CA LYS A 39 5.38 -10.66 2.82
C LYS A 39 5.32 -11.23 1.42
N ASP A 40 4.35 -10.81 0.62
CA ASP A 40 4.10 -11.40 -0.70
C ASP A 40 5.05 -10.83 -1.78
N VAL A 41 5.27 -9.51 -1.78
CA VAL A 41 5.99 -8.82 -2.88
C VAL A 41 7.16 -7.98 -2.36
N GLY A 42 7.10 -7.49 -1.11
CA GLY A 42 8.13 -6.63 -0.51
C GLY A 42 8.12 -5.18 -1.01
N PHE A 43 7.38 -4.89 -2.09
CA PHE A 43 7.11 -3.55 -2.61
C PHE A 43 5.61 -3.34 -2.76
N LEU A 44 5.14 -2.13 -2.50
CA LEU A 44 3.73 -1.76 -2.58
C LEU A 44 3.53 -0.30 -2.97
N TYR A 45 2.37 0.01 -3.53
CA TYR A 45 1.82 1.35 -3.60
C TYR A 45 0.86 1.58 -2.45
N ILE A 46 0.74 2.84 -2.02
CA ILE A 46 -0.26 3.25 -1.02
C ILE A 46 -1.14 4.36 -1.57
N HIS A 47 -2.39 4.40 -1.13
CA HIS A 47 -3.26 5.55 -1.26
C HIS A 47 -3.99 5.79 0.06
N GLY A 48 -4.43 7.01 0.32
CA GLY A 48 -5.20 7.30 1.53
C GLY A 48 -5.68 8.73 1.57
N THR A 49 -6.80 8.95 2.26
CA THR A 49 -7.43 10.28 2.41
C THR A 49 -6.54 11.32 3.10
N GLN A 50 -5.55 10.87 3.88
CA GLN A 50 -4.55 11.73 4.52
C GLN A 50 -3.46 12.25 3.56
N LEU A 51 -3.27 11.63 2.40
CA LEU A 51 -2.27 12.05 1.42
C LEU A 51 -2.91 13.11 0.51
N LYS A 52 -2.47 14.36 0.66
CA LYS A 52 -2.99 15.51 -0.09
C LYS A 52 -2.14 15.77 -1.34
N PRO A 53 -2.63 15.45 -2.56
CA PRO A 53 -1.85 15.59 -3.81
C PRO A 53 -1.22 16.98 -3.98
N GLU A 54 -1.92 18.03 -3.57
CA GLU A 54 -1.49 19.42 -3.65
C GLU A 54 -0.25 19.74 -2.79
N LEU A 55 0.00 18.98 -1.72
CA LEU A 55 1.21 19.16 -0.90
C LEU A 55 2.44 18.55 -1.58
N PHE A 56 2.28 17.48 -2.36
CA PHE A 56 3.40 16.84 -3.06
C PHE A 56 3.93 17.71 -4.20
N GLN A 57 3.09 18.56 -4.79
CA GLN A 57 3.51 19.52 -5.81
C GLN A 57 4.47 20.59 -5.29
N GLN A 58 4.64 20.70 -3.97
CA GLN A 58 5.54 21.65 -3.31
C GLN A 58 6.90 21.03 -2.97
N LEU A 59 7.07 19.72 -3.19
CA LEU A 59 8.33 19.04 -3.00
C LEU A 59 9.21 19.31 -4.23
N VAL A 60 10.23 20.16 -4.05
CA VAL A 60 11.22 20.55 -5.07
C VAL A 60 12.55 19.90 -4.75
#